data_AF-A0A2E2C2D5-F1
#
_entry.id   AF-A0A2E2C2D5-F1
#
_cell.length_a   1.000
_cell.length_b   1.000
_cell.length_c   1.000
_cell.angle_alpha   90.00
_cell.angle_beta   90.00
_cell.angle_gamma   90.00
#
_symmetry.space_group_name_H-M   'P 1'
#
loop_
_entity.id
_entity.type
_entity.pdbx_description
1 polymer ?
#
loop_
_entity_poly.entity_id
_entity_poly.type
_entity_poly.pdbx_seq_one_letter_code
_entity_poly.pdbx_strand_id
1 'polypeptide(L)'
;MFQWKFCSVLLLVLVCHNSTGLGQQTFQSPLYQAHAHNDYRQKHPLQDALKNGFWSVEADIFLVEGELLVGHSQDELSKDRTLRKLYLNPLKKHFQEKKQESNESSPPFTLLIDIKTDGEDVYQVLRNQLREYRDFLYTYHDGKTIRHPVQVVISGDRPVKMIAADNPRFAGIDGRLSDLSSDKPSQLMPLISDRWTTHFQYRGKGKMSETERTKLREIVRQAHAAGRRVRFWATPESEELWEELIAAGVDHINTDKLEKLHDFLSQQSQARP
;
A
#
# COMPACT_ATOMS: atom_id res chain seq x y z
N MET A 1 29.87 14.74 82.44
CA MET A 1 28.65 14.30 81.73
C MET A 1 27.98 15.52 81.12
N PHE A 2 28.26 15.85 79.85
CA PHE A 2 27.42 16.75 79.05
C PHE A 2 27.65 16.39 77.58
N GLN A 3 26.62 15.83 76.95
CA GLN A 3 26.61 15.35 75.57
C GLN A 3 26.46 16.53 74.61
N TRP A 4 27.36 16.63 73.63
CA TRP A 4 27.16 17.45 72.43
C TRP A 4 26.38 16.64 71.39
N LYS A 5 25.17 17.11 71.05
CA LYS A 5 24.37 16.57 69.94
C LYS A 5 24.82 17.24 68.63
N PHE A 6 25.50 16.48 67.78
CA PHE A 6 25.68 16.86 66.37
C PHE A 6 24.39 16.56 65.60
N CYS A 7 23.67 17.61 65.17
CA CYS A 7 22.63 17.49 64.15
C CYS A 7 23.30 17.38 62.78
N SER A 8 23.27 16.19 62.18
CA SER A 8 23.60 16.01 60.77
C SER A 8 22.35 16.26 59.93
N VAL A 9 22.38 17.35 59.16
CA VAL A 9 21.36 17.65 58.14
C VAL A 9 21.65 16.74 56.93
N LEU A 10 20.82 15.72 56.71
CA LEU A 10 20.86 14.93 55.49
C LEU A 10 20.23 15.74 54.36
N LEU A 11 21.04 16.21 53.41
CA LEU A 11 20.59 16.86 52.19
C LEU A 11 20.09 15.76 51.22
N LEU A 12 18.78 15.62 51.05
CA LEU A 12 18.19 14.69 50.09
C LEU A 12 18.25 15.34 48.68
N VAL A 13 19.22 14.93 47.87
CA VAL A 13 19.28 15.34 46.45
C VAL A 13 18.31 14.46 45.67
N LEU A 14 17.13 15.01 45.36
CA LEU A 14 16.18 14.44 44.40
C LEU A 14 16.75 14.60 42.99
N VAL A 15 17.30 13.52 42.43
CA VAL A 15 17.65 13.45 41.00
C VAL A 15 16.38 13.13 40.21
N CYS A 16 15.71 14.17 39.71
CA CYS A 16 14.61 14.03 38.76
C CYS A 16 15.15 13.50 37.42
N HIS A 17 15.00 12.21 37.16
CA HIS A 17 15.16 11.65 35.82
C HIS A 17 13.92 12.00 34.97
N ASN A 18 13.95 13.15 34.30
CA ASN A 18 13.03 13.44 33.21
C ASN A 18 13.41 12.60 32.00
N SER A 19 12.92 11.36 31.98
CA SER A 19 12.95 10.52 30.77
C SER A 19 11.73 10.84 29.91
N THR A 20 11.70 12.03 29.30
CA THR A 20 10.82 12.27 28.15
C THR A 20 11.44 11.58 26.95
N GLY A 21 11.27 10.26 26.88
CA GLY A 21 11.48 9.52 25.65
C GLY A 21 10.37 9.91 24.68
N LEU A 22 10.63 10.88 23.81
CA LEU A 22 9.92 10.98 22.54
C LEU A 22 10.18 9.65 21.83
N GLY A 23 9.20 8.75 21.87
CA GLY A 23 9.27 7.47 21.17
C GLY A 23 9.53 7.74 19.70
N GLN A 24 10.78 7.53 19.27
CA GLN A 24 11.14 7.52 17.88
C GLN A 24 10.33 6.37 17.27
N GLN A 25 9.33 6.69 16.44
CA GLN A 25 8.61 5.64 15.70
C GLN A 25 9.63 4.93 14.81
N THR A 26 10.08 3.76 15.24
CA THR A 26 10.96 2.90 14.45
C THR A 26 10.11 2.29 13.34
N PHE A 27 10.12 2.92 12.17
CA PHE A 27 9.55 2.35 10.97
C PHE A 27 10.36 1.12 10.59
N GLN A 28 9.68 -0.01 10.40
CA GLN A 28 10.29 -1.26 9.96
C GLN A 28 10.87 -1.11 8.54
N SER A 29 11.81 -1.99 8.18
CA SER A 29 12.31 -2.04 6.80
C SER A 29 11.15 -2.29 5.82
N PRO A 30 11.14 -1.64 4.64
CA PRO A 30 10.08 -1.83 3.66
C PRO A 30 9.92 -3.30 3.23
N LEU A 31 8.72 -3.82 3.39
CA LEU A 31 8.25 -5.07 2.81
C LEU A 31 7.57 -4.73 1.48
N TYR A 32 8.38 -4.60 0.41
CA TYR A 32 7.89 -4.12 -0.88
C TYR A 32 6.75 -4.96 -1.48
N GLN A 33 6.65 -6.23 -1.09
CA GLN A 33 5.61 -7.14 -1.53
C GLN A 33 4.33 -7.12 -0.69
N ALA A 34 4.32 -6.43 0.45
CA ALA A 34 3.17 -6.43 1.34
C ALA A 34 2.13 -5.39 0.91
N HIS A 35 0.89 -5.84 0.70
CA HIS A 35 -0.24 -5.00 0.31
C HIS A 35 -1.38 -5.07 1.33
N ALA A 36 -1.70 -3.93 1.92
CA ALA A 36 -2.74 -3.78 2.94
C ALA A 36 -4.09 -3.62 2.24
N HIS A 37 -4.82 -4.73 2.16
CA HIS A 37 -6.16 -4.77 1.62
C HIS A 37 -7.13 -4.10 2.58
N ASN A 38 -8.09 -3.37 2.03
CA ASN A 38 -9.06 -2.59 2.82
C ASN A 38 -8.41 -1.82 3.98
N ASP A 39 -7.26 -1.17 3.73
CA ASP A 39 -6.46 -0.54 4.79
C ASP A 39 -7.28 0.48 5.61
N TYR A 40 -8.30 1.08 5.01
CA TYR A 40 -9.22 2.00 5.67
C TYR A 40 -10.02 1.35 6.81
N ARG A 41 -10.12 0.02 6.87
CA ARG A 41 -10.77 -0.70 7.97
C ARG A 41 -9.85 -0.93 9.17
N GLN A 42 -8.55 -0.65 9.03
CA GLN A 42 -7.61 -0.70 10.15
C GLN A 42 -7.90 0.40 11.16
N LYS A 43 -7.42 0.22 12.40
CA LYS A 43 -7.66 1.17 13.49
C LYS A 43 -7.05 2.55 13.18
N HIS A 44 -5.85 2.56 12.60
CA HIS A 44 -5.20 3.77 12.11
C HIS A 44 -4.82 3.57 10.63
N PRO A 45 -5.73 3.91 9.69
CA PRO A 45 -5.46 3.78 8.26
C PRO A 45 -4.14 4.41 7.86
N LEU A 46 -3.43 3.78 6.93
CA LEU A 46 -2.06 4.01 6.49
C LEU A 46 -0.99 3.82 7.57
N GLN A 47 -1.20 4.32 8.79
CA GLN A 47 -0.18 4.31 9.84
C GLN A 47 0.15 2.89 10.29
N ASP A 48 -0.86 2.05 10.50
CA ASP A 48 -0.67 0.65 10.90
C ASP A 48 0.06 -0.12 9.79
N ALA A 49 -0.26 0.12 8.52
CA ALA A 49 0.44 -0.46 7.37
C ALA A 49 1.91 -0.04 7.31
N LEU A 50 2.20 1.27 7.37
CA LEU A 50 3.58 1.79 7.35
C LEU A 50 4.40 1.29 8.55
N LYS A 51 3.79 1.17 9.74
CA LYS A 51 4.44 0.62 10.94
C LYS A 51 4.83 -0.85 10.73
N ASN A 52 4.00 -1.62 10.03
CA ASN A 52 4.27 -3.00 9.65
C ASN A 52 5.17 -3.12 8.40
N GLY A 53 5.72 -2.02 7.89
CA GLY A 53 6.63 -2.01 6.74
C GLY A 53 5.94 -2.17 5.38
N PHE A 54 4.60 -2.12 5.31
CA PHE A 54 3.88 -2.29 4.05
C PHE A 54 4.21 -1.17 3.07
N TRP A 55 4.34 -1.53 1.80
CA TRP A 55 4.68 -0.60 0.71
C TRP A 55 3.56 -0.45 -0.32
N SER A 56 2.39 -1.02 -0.04
CA SER A 56 1.17 -0.79 -0.79
C SER A 56 -0.06 -0.87 0.10
N VAL A 57 -1.04 0.00 -0.15
CA VAL A 57 -2.33 0.04 0.56
C VAL A 57 -3.47 0.25 -0.43
N GLU A 58 -4.66 -0.19 -0.07
CA GLU A 58 -5.90 0.02 -0.82
C GLU A 58 -6.88 0.95 -0.11
N ALA A 59 -7.52 1.85 -0.88
CA ALA A 59 -8.59 2.73 -0.43
C ALA A 59 -9.80 2.64 -1.38
N ASP A 60 -10.94 2.19 -0.85
CA ASP A 60 -12.23 2.21 -1.55
C ASP A 60 -12.82 3.61 -1.45
N ILE A 61 -13.23 4.22 -2.57
CA ILE A 61 -13.75 5.59 -2.58
C ILE A 61 -15.12 5.74 -3.24
N PHE A 62 -15.87 6.70 -2.72
CA PHE A 62 -17.14 7.19 -3.26
C PHE A 62 -17.08 8.71 -3.40
N LEU A 63 -17.76 9.25 -4.43
CA LEU A 63 -18.02 10.68 -4.54
C LEU A 63 -19.32 11.03 -3.83
N VAL A 64 -19.25 11.88 -2.81
CA VAL A 64 -20.42 12.36 -2.05
C VAL A 64 -20.31 13.86 -1.87
N GLU A 65 -21.31 14.61 -2.36
CA GLU A 65 -21.38 16.08 -2.23
C GLU A 65 -20.10 16.81 -2.72
N GLY A 66 -19.42 16.28 -3.75
CA GLY A 66 -18.20 16.88 -4.31
C GLY A 66 -16.90 16.48 -3.59
N GLU A 67 -16.95 15.62 -2.58
CA GLU A 67 -15.78 15.13 -1.83
C GLU A 67 -15.60 13.61 -2.00
N LEU A 68 -14.34 13.15 -1.92
CA LEU A 68 -13.99 11.74 -2.02
C LEU A 68 -13.91 11.12 -0.62
N LEU A 69 -14.95 10.37 -0.26
CA LEU A 69 -15.07 9.66 1.01
C LEU A 69 -14.56 8.23 0.86
N VAL A 70 -13.98 7.70 1.93
CA VAL A 70 -13.38 6.36 1.97
C VAL A 70 -14.25 5.41 2.78
N GLY A 71 -14.59 4.26 2.19
CA GLY A 71 -15.35 3.18 2.81
C GLY A 71 -15.74 2.12 1.78
N HIS A 72 -16.14 0.93 2.24
CA HIS A 72 -16.49 -0.17 1.32
C HIS A 72 -17.90 -0.03 0.73
N SER A 73 -18.80 0.58 1.50
CA SER A 73 -20.21 0.78 1.18
C SER A 73 -20.68 2.15 1.67
N GLN A 74 -21.82 2.62 1.17
CA GLN A 74 -22.33 3.96 1.46
C GLN A 74 -22.60 4.22 2.95
N ASP A 75 -22.95 3.17 3.71
CA ASP A 75 -23.21 3.23 5.15
C ASP A 75 -21.94 3.35 6.01
N GLU A 76 -20.76 3.03 5.46
CA GLU A 76 -19.46 3.24 6.13
C GLU A 76 -18.94 4.68 5.98
N LEU A 77 -19.58 5.50 5.14
CA LEU A 77 -19.05 6.81 4.77
C LEU A 77 -19.26 7.84 5.88
N SER A 78 -18.21 8.64 6.10
CA SER A 78 -18.23 9.76 7.03
C SER A 78 -17.50 10.95 6.43
N LYS A 79 -18.01 12.17 6.68
CA LYS A 79 -17.39 13.43 6.24
C LYS A 79 -15.96 13.62 6.82
N ASP A 80 -15.61 12.87 7.86
CA ASP A 80 -14.27 12.88 8.44
C ASP A 80 -13.30 11.88 7.83
N ARG A 81 -13.79 10.96 7.01
CA ARG A 81 -12.99 9.90 6.39
C ARG A 81 -12.78 10.17 4.91
N THR A 82 -12.18 11.32 4.59
CA THR A 82 -11.87 11.67 3.20
C THR A 82 -10.56 11.05 2.73
N LEU A 83 -10.41 10.84 1.41
CA LEU A 83 -9.18 10.34 0.81
C LEU A 83 -7.96 11.20 1.18
N ARG A 84 -8.14 12.53 1.22
CA ARG A 84 -7.09 13.46 1.64
C ARG A 84 -6.67 13.26 3.09
N LYS A 85 -7.64 13.16 4.00
CA LYS A 85 -7.38 13.02 5.44
C LYS A 85 -6.70 11.70 5.76
N LEU A 86 -7.15 10.60 5.16
CA LEU A 86 -6.64 9.27 5.48
C LEU A 86 -5.34 8.91 4.73
N TYR A 87 -5.18 9.36 3.49
CA TYR A 87 -4.08 8.90 2.63
C TYR A 87 -3.20 10.01 2.08
N LEU A 88 -3.75 10.97 1.33
CA LEU A 88 -2.90 11.90 0.56
C LEU A 88 -2.10 12.86 1.46
N ASN A 89 -2.72 13.43 2.51
CA ASN A 89 -2.01 14.31 3.45
C ASN A 89 -0.96 13.53 4.27
N PRO A 90 -1.29 12.38 4.89
CA PRO A 90 -0.31 11.60 5.63
C PRO A 90 0.84 11.05 4.76
N LEU A 91 0.57 10.58 3.54
CA LEU A 91 1.61 10.12 2.61
C LEU A 91 2.54 11.26 2.20
N LYS A 92 1.97 12.43 1.87
CA LYS A 92 2.76 13.62 1.55
C LYS A 92 3.70 13.95 2.70
N LYS A 93 3.19 13.98 3.93
CA LYS A 93 4.01 14.22 5.13
C LYS A 93 5.11 13.17 5.28
N HIS A 94 4.76 11.88 5.19
CA HIS A 94 5.71 10.77 5.35
C HIS A 94 6.89 10.83 4.38
N PHE A 95 6.63 11.16 3.10
CA PHE A 95 7.64 11.11 2.05
C PHE A 95 8.37 12.44 1.80
N GLN A 96 7.73 13.59 2.04
CA GLN A 96 8.40 14.88 1.91
C GLN A 96 9.46 15.10 2.99
N GLU A 97 9.20 14.67 4.22
CA GLU A 97 10.17 14.77 5.33
C GLU A 97 11.43 13.92 5.07
N LYS A 98 11.32 12.84 4.29
CA LYS A 98 12.41 11.90 4.02
C LYS A 98 13.23 12.21 2.76
N LYS A 99 12.78 13.14 1.90
CA LYS A 99 13.36 13.40 0.55
C LYS A 99 13.62 12.10 -0.24
N GLN A 100 12.75 11.11 -0.05
CA GLN A 100 12.93 9.79 -0.63
C GLN A 100 12.46 9.80 -2.08
N GLU A 101 13.34 9.43 -3.01
CA GLU A 101 12.98 9.17 -4.40
C GLU A 101 12.83 7.66 -4.65
N SER A 102 11.91 7.28 -5.53
CA SER A 102 11.76 5.89 -5.95
C SER A 102 12.79 5.52 -7.03
N ASN A 103 13.41 4.36 -6.91
CA ASN A 103 14.32 3.77 -7.90
C ASN A 103 14.13 2.25 -7.97
N GLU A 104 14.98 1.55 -8.72
CA GLU A 104 14.87 0.09 -8.89
C GLU A 104 15.03 -0.67 -7.57
N SER A 105 15.88 -0.18 -6.66
CA SER A 105 16.11 -0.76 -5.33
C SER A 105 15.09 -0.28 -4.28
N SER A 106 14.27 0.72 -4.61
CA SER A 106 13.22 1.27 -3.75
C SER A 106 12.02 1.67 -4.63
N PRO A 107 11.15 0.72 -5.00
CA PRO A 107 9.99 1.01 -5.84
C PRO A 107 9.08 2.05 -5.18
N PRO A 108 8.23 2.76 -5.95
CA PRO A 108 7.29 3.71 -5.36
C PRO A 108 6.28 2.97 -4.47
N PHE A 109 5.91 3.60 -3.36
CA PHE A 109 4.79 3.18 -2.54
C PHE A 109 3.52 3.21 -3.38
N THR A 110 2.73 2.13 -3.38
CA THR A 110 1.52 2.05 -4.21
C THR A 110 0.27 2.37 -3.39
N LEU A 111 -0.37 3.50 -3.71
CA LEU A 111 -1.74 3.79 -3.26
C LEU A 111 -2.71 3.27 -4.33
N LEU A 112 -3.30 2.11 -4.08
CA LEU A 112 -4.36 1.55 -4.92
C LEU A 112 -5.69 2.20 -4.51
N ILE A 113 -6.36 2.86 -5.46
CA ILE A 113 -7.66 3.51 -5.22
C ILE A 113 -8.72 2.71 -5.97
N ASP A 114 -9.63 2.07 -5.25
CA ASP A 114 -10.75 1.33 -5.84
C ASP A 114 -11.97 2.26 -5.93
N ILE A 115 -12.34 2.63 -7.16
CA ILE A 115 -13.53 3.45 -7.41
C ILE A 115 -14.75 2.54 -7.42
N LYS A 116 -15.67 2.75 -6.48
CA LYS A 116 -16.77 1.80 -6.26
C LYS A 116 -17.92 1.94 -7.25
N THR A 117 -18.14 3.15 -7.77
CA THR A 117 -19.19 3.48 -8.74
C THR A 117 -18.87 4.81 -9.43
N ASP A 118 -19.55 5.11 -10.53
CA ASP A 118 -19.51 6.40 -11.23
C ASP A 118 -18.09 6.84 -11.62
N GLY A 119 -17.36 5.90 -12.24
CA GLY A 119 -15.92 5.99 -12.51
C GLY A 119 -15.45 7.31 -13.11
N GLU A 120 -16.14 7.81 -14.14
CA GLU A 120 -15.78 9.07 -14.82
C GLU A 120 -15.93 10.29 -13.89
N ASP A 121 -17.06 10.41 -13.19
CA ASP A 121 -17.34 11.53 -12.28
C ASP A 121 -16.40 11.52 -11.07
N VAL A 122 -16.21 10.34 -10.45
CA VAL A 122 -15.26 10.17 -9.33
C VAL A 122 -13.84 10.51 -9.79
N TYR A 123 -13.41 10.02 -10.96
CA TYR A 123 -12.06 10.27 -11.44
C TYR A 123 -11.84 11.74 -11.82
N GLN A 124 -12.87 12.46 -12.27
CA GLN A 124 -12.77 13.90 -12.52
C GLN A 124 -12.49 14.70 -11.23
N VAL A 125 -13.09 14.31 -10.11
CA VAL A 125 -12.77 14.91 -8.80
C VAL A 125 -11.38 14.44 -8.33
N LEU A 126 -11.08 13.14 -8.45
CA LEU A 126 -9.81 12.56 -8.01
C LEU A 126 -8.61 13.17 -8.70
N ARG A 127 -8.62 13.30 -10.03
CA ARG A 127 -7.50 13.91 -10.79
C ARG A 127 -7.20 15.33 -10.34
N ASN A 128 -8.23 16.09 -9.94
CA ASN A 128 -8.09 17.46 -9.47
C ASN A 128 -7.45 17.47 -8.09
N GLN A 129 -7.89 16.58 -7.19
CA GLN A 129 -7.22 16.39 -5.90
C GLN A 129 -5.75 15.99 -6.11
N LEU A 130 -5.46 14.94 -6.90
CA LEU A 130 -4.11 14.43 -7.13
C LEU A 130 -3.15 15.49 -7.70
N ARG A 131 -3.64 16.42 -8.54
CA ARG A 131 -2.85 17.53 -9.08
C ARG A 131 -2.23 18.41 -7.98
N GLU A 132 -2.91 18.58 -6.84
CA GLU A 132 -2.41 19.34 -5.69
C GLU A 132 -1.29 18.61 -4.93
N TYR A 133 -1.13 17.31 -5.19
CA TYR A 133 -0.13 16.42 -4.60
C TYR A 133 1.00 16.09 -5.60
N ARG A 134 1.01 16.69 -6.79
CA ARG A 134 1.91 16.35 -7.92
C ARG A 134 3.40 16.25 -7.57
N ASP A 135 3.88 17.03 -6.60
CA ASP A 135 5.31 17.13 -6.27
C ASP A 135 5.88 15.89 -5.54
N PHE A 136 5.04 14.91 -5.16
CA PHE A 136 5.50 13.60 -4.65
C PHE A 136 4.76 12.40 -5.27
N LEU A 137 3.93 12.63 -6.28
CA LEU A 137 3.25 11.57 -7.01
C LEU A 137 4.05 11.18 -8.25
N TYR A 138 4.17 9.89 -8.50
CA TYR A 138 4.72 9.33 -9.72
C TYR A 138 3.82 9.78 -10.89
N THR A 139 4.36 10.59 -11.79
CA THR A 139 3.56 11.20 -12.87
C THR A 139 4.07 10.83 -14.25
N TYR A 140 3.18 10.98 -15.23
CA TYR A 140 3.51 10.88 -16.63
C TYR A 140 3.13 12.18 -17.35
N HIS A 141 4.07 12.80 -18.05
CA HIS A 141 3.88 14.07 -18.74
C HIS A 141 4.70 14.09 -20.04
N ASP A 142 4.04 14.40 -21.16
CA ASP A 142 4.68 14.55 -22.48
C ASP A 142 5.60 13.38 -22.87
N GLY A 143 5.11 12.15 -22.75
CA GLY A 143 5.91 10.97 -23.11
C GLY A 143 6.86 10.48 -22.01
N LYS A 144 7.04 11.25 -20.94
CA LYS A 144 8.06 11.02 -19.92
C LYS A 144 7.46 10.66 -18.58
N THR A 145 8.12 9.73 -17.91
CA THR A 145 7.82 9.38 -16.52
C THR A 145 8.65 10.24 -15.58
N ILE A 146 8.00 10.89 -14.62
CA ILE A 146 8.64 11.63 -13.52
C ILE A 146 8.45 10.80 -12.26
N ARG A 147 9.58 10.27 -11.75
CA ARG A 147 9.60 9.37 -10.60
C ARG A 147 9.51 10.17 -9.31
N HIS A 148 8.64 9.70 -8.44
CA HIS A 148 8.39 10.25 -7.12
C HIS A 148 7.93 9.11 -6.20
N PRO A 149 7.98 9.29 -4.87
CA PRO A 149 7.86 8.18 -3.93
C PRO A 149 6.51 7.45 -3.92
N VAL A 150 5.43 8.05 -4.42
CA VAL A 150 4.09 7.45 -4.37
C VAL A 150 3.51 7.27 -5.78
N GLN A 151 3.15 6.05 -6.16
CA GLN A 151 2.40 5.76 -7.38
C GLN A 151 0.94 5.50 -7.05
N VAL A 152 0.03 6.26 -7.67
CA VAL A 152 -1.42 6.01 -7.59
C VAL A 152 -1.82 5.06 -8.71
N VAL A 153 -2.60 4.03 -8.38
CA VAL A 153 -3.14 3.06 -9.35
C VAL A 153 -4.65 2.96 -9.14
N ILE A 154 -5.45 3.08 -10.20
CA ILE A 154 -6.92 3.06 -10.13
C ILE A 154 -7.43 1.64 -10.38
N SER A 155 -8.22 1.11 -9.45
CA SER A 155 -9.00 -0.13 -9.50
C SER A 155 -10.51 0.19 -9.53
N GLY A 156 -11.36 -0.85 -9.53
CA GLY A 156 -12.82 -0.71 -9.51
C GLY A 156 -13.39 -0.29 -10.86
N ASP A 157 -14.33 0.65 -10.82
CA ASP A 157 -14.94 1.30 -11.99
C ASP A 157 -13.96 2.31 -12.62
N ARG A 158 -13.03 1.77 -13.42
CA ARG A 158 -11.89 2.50 -13.99
C ARG A 158 -12.29 3.18 -15.31
N PRO A 159 -12.29 4.53 -15.40
CA PRO A 159 -12.49 5.23 -16.67
C PRO A 159 -11.21 5.20 -17.52
N VAL A 160 -10.86 4.03 -18.06
CA VAL A 160 -9.58 3.72 -18.74
C VAL A 160 -9.23 4.74 -19.83
N LYS A 161 -10.20 5.10 -20.69
CA LYS A 161 -9.99 6.07 -21.77
C LYS A 161 -9.66 7.46 -21.22
N MET A 162 -10.35 7.86 -20.15
CA MET A 162 -10.20 9.15 -19.51
C MET A 162 -8.83 9.28 -18.82
N ILE A 163 -8.40 8.22 -18.11
CA ILE A 163 -7.07 8.15 -17.48
C ILE A 163 -5.98 8.16 -18.55
N ALA A 164 -6.14 7.41 -19.64
CA ALA A 164 -5.15 7.33 -20.71
C ALA A 164 -4.96 8.67 -21.46
N ALA A 165 -6.01 9.50 -21.55
CA ALA A 165 -5.98 10.79 -22.22
C ALA A 165 -5.36 11.92 -21.38
N ASP A 166 -5.16 11.72 -20.08
CA ASP A 166 -4.60 12.76 -19.20
C ASP A 166 -3.14 13.09 -19.52
N ASN A 167 -2.83 14.38 -19.51
CA ASN A 167 -1.48 14.90 -19.63
C ASN A 167 -1.39 16.28 -18.92
N PRO A 168 -0.67 16.41 -17.79
CA PRO A 168 -0.01 15.35 -17.03
C PRO A 168 -1.01 14.34 -16.45
N ARG A 169 -0.60 13.07 -16.38
CA ARG A 169 -1.33 11.97 -15.75
C ARG A 169 -0.73 11.65 -14.38
N PHE A 170 -1.60 11.57 -13.38
CA PHE A 170 -1.23 11.33 -11.97
C PHE A 170 -1.50 9.91 -11.48
N ALA A 171 -2.09 9.04 -12.31
CA ALA A 171 -2.43 7.68 -11.93
C ALA A 171 -2.21 6.68 -13.07
N GLY A 172 -1.86 5.45 -12.69
CA GLY A 172 -1.93 4.27 -13.56
C GLY A 172 -3.24 3.51 -13.39
N ILE A 173 -3.39 2.43 -14.14
CA ILE A 173 -4.57 1.57 -14.15
C ILE A 173 -4.19 0.18 -13.62
N ASP A 174 -4.98 -0.34 -12.70
CA ASP A 174 -4.98 -1.74 -12.34
C ASP A 174 -5.74 -2.52 -13.43
N GLY A 175 -5.04 -3.32 -14.24
CA GLY A 175 -5.63 -4.16 -15.27
C GLY A 175 -6.22 -5.47 -14.72
N ARG A 176 -6.77 -6.30 -15.59
CA ARG A 176 -7.25 -7.66 -15.28
C ARG A 176 -6.41 -8.71 -15.99
N LEU A 177 -6.56 -10.00 -15.64
CA LEU A 177 -5.82 -11.05 -16.35
C LEU A 177 -6.18 -11.14 -17.84
N SER A 178 -7.36 -10.67 -18.25
CA SER A 178 -7.71 -10.50 -19.66
C SER A 178 -6.84 -9.48 -20.39
N ASP A 179 -6.14 -8.60 -19.67
CA ASP A 179 -5.25 -7.59 -20.23
C ASP A 179 -3.80 -8.08 -20.36
N LEU A 180 -3.47 -9.34 -20.02
CA LEU A 180 -2.08 -9.84 -20.10
C LEU A 180 -1.45 -9.67 -21.49
N SER A 181 -2.24 -9.81 -22.55
CA SER A 181 -1.81 -9.61 -23.94
C SER A 181 -2.03 -8.19 -24.48
N SER A 182 -2.52 -7.26 -23.65
CA SER A 182 -2.76 -5.86 -24.02
C SER A 182 -1.46 -5.17 -24.42
N ASP A 183 -1.52 -4.33 -25.45
CA ASP A 183 -0.44 -3.48 -25.95
C ASP A 183 -0.19 -2.22 -25.11
N LYS A 184 -1.03 -1.97 -24.09
CA LYS A 184 -0.91 -0.78 -23.24
C LYS A 184 0.45 -0.76 -22.52
N PRO A 185 1.16 0.38 -22.50
CA PRO A 185 2.45 0.45 -21.84
C PRO A 185 2.29 0.30 -20.32
N SER A 186 3.29 -0.27 -19.64
CA SER A 186 3.28 -0.47 -18.18
C SER A 186 3.14 0.83 -17.39
N GLN A 187 3.60 1.97 -17.92
CA GLN A 187 3.37 3.27 -17.27
C GLN A 187 1.88 3.69 -17.22
N LEU A 188 1.05 3.17 -18.14
CA LEU A 188 -0.40 3.34 -18.11
C LEU A 188 -1.06 2.24 -17.29
N MET A 189 -0.60 1.00 -17.44
CA MET A 189 -1.12 -0.17 -16.74
C MET A 189 -0.02 -0.86 -15.93
N PRO A 190 0.37 -0.31 -14.77
CA PRO A 190 1.53 -0.80 -14.01
C PRO A 190 1.23 -2.06 -13.18
N LEU A 191 -0.05 -2.41 -13.03
CA LEU A 191 -0.51 -3.52 -12.20
C LEU A 191 -1.52 -4.35 -12.99
N ILE A 192 -1.49 -5.66 -12.80
CA ILE A 192 -2.51 -6.61 -13.21
C ILE A 192 -3.03 -7.29 -11.95
N SER A 193 -4.31 -7.09 -11.64
CA SER A 193 -4.96 -7.75 -10.51
C SER A 193 -6.18 -8.55 -10.94
N ASP A 194 -6.47 -9.64 -10.23
CA ASP A 194 -7.74 -10.34 -10.40
C ASP A 194 -8.13 -11.13 -9.14
N ARG A 195 -9.37 -11.60 -9.12
CA ARG A 195 -9.90 -12.44 -8.06
C ARG A 195 -9.27 -13.81 -8.10
N TRP A 196 -8.58 -14.21 -7.04
CA TRP A 196 -7.96 -15.53 -6.92
C TRP A 196 -8.95 -16.67 -7.24
N THR A 197 -10.13 -16.64 -6.63
CA THR A 197 -11.13 -17.72 -6.75
C THR A 197 -11.76 -17.85 -8.13
N THR A 198 -11.60 -16.86 -9.01
CA THR A 198 -12.02 -16.97 -10.42
C THR A 198 -11.06 -17.85 -11.22
N HIS A 199 -9.79 -17.93 -10.80
CA HIS A 199 -8.70 -18.52 -11.57
C HIS A 199 -8.12 -19.79 -10.96
N PHE A 200 -8.25 -19.96 -9.64
CA PHE A 200 -7.62 -21.03 -8.88
C PHE A 200 -8.62 -21.72 -7.96
N GLN A 201 -8.45 -23.04 -7.82
CA GLN A 201 -9.19 -23.89 -6.88
C GLN A 201 -8.44 -24.06 -5.56
N TYR A 202 -7.13 -23.80 -5.52
CA TYR A 202 -6.35 -23.85 -4.29
C TYR A 202 -6.91 -22.90 -3.23
N ARG A 203 -7.07 -23.42 -2.00
CA ARG A 203 -7.66 -22.73 -0.84
C ARG A 203 -6.65 -22.50 0.29
N GLY A 204 -5.36 -22.57 -0.01
CA GLY A 204 -4.31 -22.25 0.97
C GLY A 204 -4.06 -23.33 2.01
N LYS A 205 -4.40 -24.59 1.71
CA LYS A 205 -4.13 -25.74 2.59
C LYS A 205 -3.59 -26.90 1.78
N GLY A 206 -2.52 -27.52 2.28
CA GLY A 206 -1.87 -28.65 1.64
C GLY A 206 -1.11 -28.22 0.38
N LYS A 207 -0.80 -29.18 -0.50
CA LYS A 207 0.01 -28.90 -1.68
C LYS A 207 -0.84 -28.31 -2.81
N MET A 208 -0.48 -27.14 -3.32
CA MET A 208 -1.04 -26.61 -4.57
C MET A 208 -0.73 -27.56 -5.74
N SER A 209 -1.69 -27.78 -6.63
CA SER A 209 -1.50 -28.67 -7.79
C SER A 209 -0.46 -28.10 -8.75
N GLU A 210 0.30 -28.96 -9.44
CA GLU A 210 1.34 -28.48 -10.37
C GLU A 210 0.74 -27.72 -11.57
N THR A 211 -0.46 -28.11 -11.99
CA THR A 211 -1.22 -27.38 -13.01
C THR A 211 -1.50 -25.94 -12.60
N GLU A 212 -1.96 -25.72 -11.36
CA GLU A 212 -2.21 -24.38 -10.86
C GLU A 212 -0.91 -23.60 -10.65
N ARG A 213 0.17 -24.23 -10.15
CA ARG A 213 1.49 -23.57 -10.04
C ARG A 213 2.00 -23.11 -11.39
N THR A 214 1.90 -23.96 -12.40
CA THR A 214 2.32 -23.64 -13.78
C THR A 214 1.51 -22.46 -14.32
N LYS A 215 0.18 -22.47 -14.11
CA LYS A 215 -0.69 -21.35 -14.48
C LYS A 215 -0.28 -20.05 -13.79
N LEU A 216 -0.03 -20.08 -12.48
CA LEU A 216 0.36 -18.91 -11.70
C LEU A 216 1.69 -18.32 -12.21
N ARG A 217 2.70 -19.16 -12.41
CA ARG A 217 4.01 -18.75 -12.94
C ARG A 217 3.89 -18.15 -14.34
N GLU A 218 3.04 -18.71 -15.20
CA GLU A 218 2.84 -18.20 -16.55
C GLU A 218 2.16 -16.82 -16.55
N ILE A 219 1.18 -16.60 -15.68
CA ILE A 219 0.56 -15.27 -15.48
C ILE A 219 1.62 -14.25 -15.07
N VAL A 220 2.42 -14.57 -14.06
CA VAL A 220 3.47 -13.66 -13.56
C VAL A 220 4.50 -13.38 -14.65
N ARG A 221 4.98 -14.42 -15.34
CA ARG A 221 5.94 -14.29 -16.44
C ARG A 221 5.43 -13.37 -17.55
N GLN A 222 4.17 -13.51 -17.97
CA GLN A 222 3.59 -12.66 -19.01
C GLN A 222 3.46 -11.20 -18.55
N ALA A 223 2.98 -10.96 -17.33
CA ALA A 223 2.86 -9.62 -16.78
C ALA A 223 4.24 -8.94 -16.65
N HIS A 224 5.23 -9.65 -16.10
CA HIS A 224 6.60 -9.15 -15.94
C HIS A 224 7.27 -8.88 -17.29
N ALA A 225 7.03 -9.71 -18.32
CA ALA A 225 7.53 -9.45 -19.67
C ALA A 225 6.97 -8.15 -20.28
N ALA A 226 5.77 -7.73 -19.86
CA ALA A 226 5.18 -6.44 -20.21
C ALA A 226 5.55 -5.30 -19.24
N GLY A 227 6.44 -5.56 -18.27
CA GLY A 227 6.86 -4.60 -17.24
C GLY A 227 5.77 -4.26 -16.22
N ARG A 228 4.79 -5.15 -16.02
CA ARG A 228 3.64 -4.95 -15.12
C ARG A 228 3.77 -5.85 -13.89
N ARG A 229 3.35 -5.33 -12.75
CA ARG A 229 3.28 -6.07 -11.48
C ARG A 229 2.01 -6.92 -11.41
N VAL A 230 2.00 -7.93 -10.55
CA VAL A 230 0.86 -8.82 -10.32
C VAL A 230 0.37 -8.77 -8.87
N ARG A 231 -0.94 -8.78 -8.69
CA ARG A 231 -1.64 -8.93 -7.41
C ARG A 231 -2.82 -9.88 -7.56
N PHE A 232 -3.20 -10.56 -6.50
CA PHE A 232 -4.49 -11.25 -6.42
C PHE A 232 -5.27 -10.79 -5.19
N TRP A 233 -6.59 -10.67 -5.32
CA TRP A 233 -7.51 -10.39 -4.21
C TRP A 233 -8.49 -11.56 -3.99
N ALA A 234 -9.20 -11.56 -2.86
CA ALA A 234 -9.96 -12.72 -2.37
C ALA A 234 -9.10 -14.01 -2.28
N THR A 235 -7.84 -13.84 -1.90
CA THR A 235 -6.90 -14.92 -1.62
C THR A 235 -7.20 -15.52 -0.24
N PRO A 236 -7.05 -16.84 -0.05
CA PRO A 236 -6.95 -17.44 1.27
C PRO A 236 -5.92 -16.72 2.17
N GLU A 237 -6.27 -16.46 3.43
CA GLU A 237 -5.40 -15.85 4.44
C GLU A 237 -4.49 -16.92 5.10
N SER A 238 -3.60 -17.52 4.33
CA SER A 238 -2.70 -18.59 4.79
C SER A 238 -1.26 -18.42 4.33
N GLU A 239 -0.34 -18.90 5.17
CA GLU A 239 1.10 -18.85 4.90
C GLU A 239 1.45 -19.75 3.72
N GLU A 240 0.79 -20.91 3.59
CA GLU A 240 1.01 -21.82 2.46
C GLU A 240 0.62 -21.20 1.12
N LEU A 241 -0.38 -20.31 1.08
CA LEU A 241 -0.65 -19.56 -0.15
C LEU A 241 0.40 -18.46 -0.36
N TRP A 242 0.76 -17.72 0.69
CA TRP A 242 1.77 -16.67 0.58
C TRP A 242 3.11 -17.23 0.08
N GLU A 243 3.50 -18.43 0.51
CA GLU A 243 4.68 -19.15 -0.02
C GLU A 243 4.57 -19.40 -1.53
N GLU A 244 3.43 -19.89 -2.02
CA GLU A 244 3.22 -20.13 -3.46
C GLU A 244 3.24 -18.82 -4.26
N LEU A 245 2.65 -17.74 -3.75
CA LEU A 245 2.67 -16.42 -4.37
C LEU A 245 4.10 -15.86 -4.45
N ILE A 246 4.87 -15.96 -3.37
CA ILE A 246 6.29 -15.55 -3.33
C ILE A 246 7.11 -16.38 -4.30
N ALA A 247 6.95 -17.70 -4.28
CA ALA A 247 7.70 -18.61 -5.15
C ALA A 247 7.40 -18.39 -6.64
N ALA A 248 6.20 -17.91 -6.97
CA ALA A 248 5.83 -17.54 -8.33
C ALA A 248 6.28 -16.12 -8.74
N GLY A 249 6.73 -15.29 -7.79
CA GLY A 249 7.13 -13.90 -8.04
C GLY A 249 5.98 -12.90 -8.10
N VAL A 250 4.85 -13.17 -7.44
CA VAL A 250 3.75 -12.21 -7.32
C VAL A 250 4.20 -10.98 -6.54
N ASP A 251 4.01 -9.79 -7.12
CA ASP A 251 4.57 -8.55 -6.62
C ASP A 251 3.87 -8.02 -5.37
N HIS A 252 2.54 -8.16 -5.26
CA HIS A 252 1.78 -7.69 -4.10
C HIS A 252 0.95 -8.83 -3.49
N ILE A 253 1.29 -9.19 -2.25
CA ILE A 253 0.58 -10.16 -1.41
C ILE A 253 -0.47 -9.41 -0.62
N ASN A 254 -1.73 -9.69 -0.96
CA ASN A 254 -2.90 -9.08 -0.36
C ASN A 254 -3.21 -9.71 1.00
N THR A 255 -3.43 -8.88 2.04
CA THR A 255 -3.93 -9.34 3.33
C THR A 255 -4.77 -8.27 4.04
N ASP A 256 -5.73 -8.70 4.84
CA ASP A 256 -6.38 -7.86 5.86
C ASP A 256 -5.66 -7.95 7.24
N LYS A 257 -4.68 -8.86 7.39
CA LYS A 257 -3.98 -9.19 8.65
C LYS A 257 -2.52 -8.69 8.64
N LEU A 258 -2.35 -7.38 8.83
CA LEU A 258 -1.06 -6.70 8.68
C LEU A 258 0.09 -7.33 9.49
N GLU A 259 -0.10 -7.52 10.79
CA GLU A 259 0.92 -8.08 11.67
C GLU A 259 1.31 -9.51 11.27
N LYS A 260 0.32 -10.34 10.89
CA LYS A 260 0.57 -11.72 10.48
C LYS A 260 1.45 -11.79 9.23
N LEU A 261 1.14 -10.98 8.21
CA LEU A 261 1.95 -10.97 6.99
C LEU A 261 3.32 -10.35 7.25
N HIS A 262 3.42 -9.33 8.10
CA HIS A 262 4.70 -8.76 8.52
C HIS A 262 5.62 -9.83 9.14
N ASP A 263 5.12 -10.58 10.12
CA ASP A 263 5.89 -11.62 10.80
C ASP A 263 6.36 -12.70 9.82
N PHE A 264 5.46 -13.16 8.95
CA PHE A 264 5.77 -14.16 7.93
C PHE A 264 6.87 -13.68 6.95
N LEU A 265 6.74 -12.48 6.39
CA LEU A 265 7.70 -11.94 5.43
C LEU A 265 9.07 -11.62 6.06
N SER A 266 9.06 -11.19 7.32
CA SER A 266 10.29 -10.89 8.07
C SER A 266 11.10 -12.17 8.34
N GLN A 267 10.43 -13.26 8.68
CA GLN A 267 11.07 -14.57 8.85
C GLN A 267 11.64 -15.11 7.54
N GLN A 268 10.90 -14.99 6.43
CA GLN A 268 11.35 -15.42 5.10
C GLN A 268 12.60 -14.67 4.62
N SER A 269 12.70 -13.37 4.95
CA SER A 269 13.86 -12.55 4.60
C SER A 269 15.11 -12.93 5.40
N GLN A 270 14.95 -13.41 6.64
CA GLN A 270 16.05 -13.89 7.48
C GLN A 270 16.50 -15.31 7.11
N ALA A 271 15.62 -16.12 6.51
CA ALA A 271 15.89 -17.49 6.13
C ALA A 271 16.59 -17.65 4.76
N ARG A 272 16.70 -16.58 3.96
CA ARG A 272 17.48 -16.58 2.71
C ARG A 272 18.96 -16.27 3.05
N PRO A 273 19.89 -17.23 2.83
CA PRO A 273 21.32 -17.00 3.03
C PRO A 273 21.91 -15.98 2.05
#